data_AF-A0A512THY9-F1
#
_entry.id   AF-A0A512THY9-F1
#
_cell.length_a   1.000
_cell.length_b   1.000
_cell.length_c   1.000
_cell.angle_alpha   90.00
_cell.angle_beta   90.00
_cell.angle_gamma   90.00
#
_symmetry.space_group_name_H-M   'P 1'
#
loop_
_entity.id
_entity.type
_entity.pdbx_description
1 polymer ?
#
loop_
_entity_poly.entity_id
_entity_poly.type
_entity_poly.pdbx_seq_one_letter_code
_entity_poly.pdbx_strand_id
1 'polypeptide(L)'
;MKKSDLYIGLGYLILGTVLFGLALFTQYRLESLLWGFGGACFGSGVVTTCKYLHWSKPENQSEYNEKLRIEKIEMEDERQTMIRDKSGCTTYKIMLMLYCGLIVVFSILNAIGYIHPISQYLVIAFVTLLIFQYICGIIVFKYLNKKL
;
A
#
# COMPACT_ATOMS: atom_id res chain seq x y z
N MET A 1 15.19 -18.53 -1.69
CA MET A 1 14.27 -18.03 -0.63
C MET A 1 14.28 -18.97 0.55
N LYS A 2 13.91 -18.50 1.76
CA LYS A 2 13.89 -19.36 2.96
C LYS A 2 12.57 -20.13 3.03
N LYS A 3 12.58 -21.34 3.58
CA LYS A 3 11.33 -22.11 3.81
C LYS A 3 10.33 -21.35 4.69
N SER A 4 10.81 -20.44 5.55
CA SER A 4 9.96 -19.53 6.34
C SER A 4 9.02 -18.68 5.48
N ASP A 5 9.47 -18.24 4.30
CA ASP A 5 8.70 -17.36 3.42
C ASP A 5 7.46 -18.07 2.87
N LEU A 6 7.57 -19.39 2.65
CA LEU A 6 6.44 -20.23 2.28
C LEU A 6 5.43 -20.36 3.42
N TYR A 7 5.89 -20.63 4.65
CA TYR A 7 4.99 -20.73 5.81
C TYR A 7 4.26 -19.42 6.10
N ILE A 8 4.94 -18.28 5.91
CA ILE A 8 4.33 -16.96 6.03
C ILE A 8 3.25 -16.78 4.95
N GLY A 9 3.54 -17.10 3.69
CA GLY A 9 2.57 -17.04 2.60
C GLY A 9 1.35 -17.93 2.85
N LEU A 10 1.56 -19.17 3.30
CA LEU A 10 0.49 -20.11 3.64
C LEU A 10 -0.34 -19.63 4.83
N GLY A 11 0.31 -19.06 5.85
CA GLY A 11 -0.35 -18.49 7.03
C GLY A 11 -1.27 -17.34 6.65
N TYR A 12 -0.83 -16.43 5.77
CA TYR A 12 -1.66 -15.34 5.25
C TYR A 12 -2.82 -15.82 4.39
N LEU A 13 -2.63 -16.89 3.60
CA LEU A 13 -3.72 -17.52 2.85
C LEU A 13 -4.80 -18.08 3.77
N ILE A 14 -4.40 -18.87 4.76
CA ILE A 14 -5.33 -19.48 5.74
C ILE A 14 -6.07 -18.38 6.50
N LEU A 15 -5.34 -17.36 6.99
CA LEU A 15 -5.94 -16.23 7.70
C LEU A 15 -6.95 -15.48 6.82
N GLY A 16 -6.61 -15.22 5.55
CA GLY A 16 -7.51 -14.60 4.59
C GLY A 16 -8.78 -15.42 4.34
N THR A 17 -8.66 -16.74 4.16
CA THR A 17 -9.80 -17.65 3.97
C THR A 17 -10.69 -17.73 5.21
N VAL A 18 -10.11 -17.75 6.42
CA VAL A 18 -10.88 -17.70 7.67
C VAL A 18 -11.64 -16.39 7.80
N LEU A 19 -11.01 -15.26 7.45
CA LEU A 19 -11.67 -13.95 7.47
C LEU A 19 -12.82 -13.87 6.47
N PHE A 20 -12.69 -14.46 5.27
CA PHE A 20 -13.82 -14.58 4.34
C PHE A 20 -14.93 -15.49 4.86
N GLY A 21 -14.58 -16.62 5.47
CA GLY A 21 -15.55 -17.50 6.13
C GLY A 21 -16.36 -16.72 7.18
N LEU A 22 -15.68 -15.98 8.05
CA LEU A 22 -16.31 -15.12 9.05
C LEU A 22 -17.16 -14.01 8.43
N ALA A 23 -16.73 -13.42 7.31
CA ALA A 23 -17.51 -12.41 6.60
C ALA A 23 -18.88 -12.95 6.16
N LEU A 24 -18.93 -14.18 5.64
CA LEU A 24 -20.19 -14.83 5.21
C LEU A 24 -21.17 -15.08 6.36
N PHE A 25 -20.68 -15.27 7.59
CA PHE A 25 -21.52 -15.48 8.78
C PHE A 25 -21.89 -14.19 9.52
N THR A 26 -21.21 -13.06 9.25
CA THR A 26 -21.36 -11.82 10.02
C THR A 26 -22.17 -10.78 9.24
N GLN A 27 -23.49 -10.75 9.41
CA GLN A 27 -24.35 -10.08 8.43
C GLN A 27 -24.48 -8.55 8.46
N TYR A 28 -23.93 -7.76 9.41
CA TYR A 28 -24.38 -6.34 9.46
C TYR A 28 -23.38 -5.23 9.85
N ARG A 29 -22.24 -5.48 10.49
CA ARG A 29 -21.39 -4.37 10.97
C ARG A 29 -19.89 -4.49 10.72
N LEU A 30 -19.38 -5.72 10.71
CA LEU A 30 -17.96 -5.99 10.46
C LEU A 30 -17.71 -6.58 9.07
N GLU A 31 -18.75 -6.86 8.31
CA GLU A 31 -18.66 -7.55 7.03
C GLU A 31 -17.71 -6.84 6.06
N SER A 32 -17.88 -5.52 5.87
CA SER A 32 -17.04 -4.71 4.98
C SER A 32 -15.57 -4.69 5.41
N LEU A 33 -15.29 -4.69 6.71
CA LEU A 33 -13.94 -4.76 7.25
C LEU A 33 -13.35 -6.15 7.04
N LEU A 34 -14.12 -7.22 7.28
CA LEU A 34 -13.68 -8.60 7.09
C LEU A 34 -13.38 -8.91 5.62
N TRP A 35 -14.18 -8.39 4.69
CA TRP A 35 -13.89 -8.46 3.25
C TRP A 35 -12.61 -7.71 2.88
N GLY A 36 -12.41 -6.50 3.42
CA GLY A 36 -11.21 -5.70 3.18
C GLY A 36 -9.93 -6.37 3.70
N PHE A 37 -9.92 -6.78 4.98
CA PHE A 37 -8.77 -7.46 5.58
C PHE A 37 -8.56 -8.85 5.00
N GLY A 38 -9.64 -9.60 4.73
CA GLY A 38 -9.59 -10.90 4.08
C GLY A 38 -8.95 -10.80 2.70
N GLY A 39 -9.34 -9.81 1.89
CA GLY A 39 -8.72 -9.53 0.58
C GLY A 39 -7.24 -9.17 0.67
N ALA A 40 -6.87 -8.32 1.61
CA ALA A 40 -5.47 -7.92 1.80
C ALA A 40 -4.58 -9.11 2.23
N CYS A 41 -5.02 -9.91 3.21
CA CYS A 41 -4.30 -11.10 3.68
C CYS A 41 -4.24 -12.18 2.60
N PHE A 42 -5.36 -12.46 1.93
CA PHE A 42 -5.41 -13.48 0.89
C PHE A 42 -4.53 -13.10 -0.31
N GLY A 43 -4.66 -11.86 -0.81
CA GLY A 43 -3.86 -11.37 -1.94
C GLY A 43 -2.36 -11.39 -1.65
N SER A 44 -1.94 -10.90 -0.47
CA SER A 44 -0.53 -10.95 -0.05
C SER A 44 -0.01 -12.39 0.14
N GLY A 45 -0.84 -13.28 0.67
CA GLY A 45 -0.54 -14.72 0.79
C GLY A 45 -0.32 -15.40 -0.57
N VAL A 46 -1.20 -15.14 -1.55
CA VAL A 46 -1.06 -15.65 -2.93
C VAL A 46 0.26 -15.18 -3.55
N VAL A 47 0.52 -13.86 -3.53
CA VAL A 47 1.71 -13.28 -4.15
C VAL A 47 2.99 -13.87 -3.54
N THR A 48 3.05 -13.98 -2.21
CA THR A 48 4.22 -14.52 -1.51
C THR A 48 4.45 -15.99 -1.84
N THR A 49 3.37 -16.78 -1.89
CA THR A 49 3.43 -18.21 -2.22
C THR A 49 3.86 -18.43 -3.68
N CYS A 50 3.27 -17.69 -4.63
CA CYS A 50 3.66 -17.73 -6.05
C CYS A 50 5.12 -17.34 -6.25
N LYS A 51 5.57 -16.27 -5.57
CA LYS A 51 6.97 -15.83 -5.59
C LYS A 51 7.90 -16.95 -5.09
N TYR A 52 7.55 -17.59 -3.97
CA TYR A 52 8.33 -18.71 -3.46
C TYR A 52 8.39 -19.88 -4.44
N LEU A 53 7.27 -20.29 -5.03
CA LEU A 53 7.22 -21.40 -5.99
C LEU A 53 8.02 -21.12 -7.26
N HIS A 54 8.02 -19.88 -7.74
CA HIS A 54 8.78 -19.48 -8.92
C HIS A 54 10.29 -19.45 -8.63
N TRP A 55 10.72 -18.76 -7.58
CA TRP A 55 12.14 -18.54 -7.27
C TRP A 55 12.80 -19.68 -6.49
N SER A 56 12.05 -20.69 -6.03
CA SER A 56 12.62 -21.89 -5.40
C SER A 56 12.95 -22.99 -6.41
N LYS A 57 12.56 -22.84 -7.67
CA LYS A 57 12.95 -23.79 -8.73
C LYS A 57 14.45 -23.66 -9.01
N PRO A 58 15.17 -24.78 -9.20
CA PRO A 58 16.61 -24.74 -9.46
C PRO A 58 16.96 -24.00 -10.76
N GLU A 59 16.06 -24.04 -11.75
CA GLU A 59 16.21 -23.34 -13.03
C GLU A 59 16.30 -21.81 -12.88
N ASN A 60 15.54 -21.23 -11.93
CA ASN A 60 15.47 -19.78 -11.73
C ASN A 60 16.41 -19.28 -10.63
N GLN A 61 17.21 -20.18 -10.04
CA GLN A 61 18.06 -19.85 -8.91
C GLN A 61 19.25 -18.97 -9.32
N SER A 62 19.78 -19.15 -10.53
CA SER A 62 20.82 -18.29 -11.11
C SER A 62 20.32 -16.86 -11.31
N GLU A 63 19.17 -16.70 -11.97
CA GLU A 63 18.52 -15.40 -12.18
C GLU A 63 18.17 -14.71 -10.86
N TYR A 64 17.69 -15.48 -9.87
CA TYR A 64 17.39 -14.95 -8.54
C TYR A 64 18.63 -14.36 -7.86
N ASN A 65 19.76 -15.07 -7.93
CA ASN A 65 21.01 -14.62 -7.32
C ASN A 65 21.59 -13.41 -8.05
N GLU A 66 21.50 -13.38 -9.37
CA GLU A 66 21.89 -12.21 -10.16
C GLU A 66 21.05 -10.99 -9.81
N LYS A 67 19.73 -11.16 -9.71
CA LYS A 67 18.81 -10.11 -9.28
C LYS A 67 19.17 -9.57 -7.89
N LEU A 68 19.43 -10.45 -6.92
CA LEU A 68 19.86 -10.03 -5.58
C LEU A 68 21.18 -9.26 -5.59
N ARG A 69 22.12 -9.64 -6.47
CA ARG A 69 23.39 -8.92 -6.64
C ARG A 69 23.15 -7.53 -7.21
N ILE A 70 22.34 -7.40 -8.25
CA ILE A 70 21.99 -6.11 -8.87
C ILE A 70 21.27 -5.22 -7.86
N GLU A 71 20.27 -5.74 -7.14
CA GLU A 71 19.55 -5.01 -6.09
C GLU A 71 20.50 -4.47 -5.02
N LYS A 72 21.54 -5.25 -4.63
CA LYS A 72 22.54 -4.78 -3.66
C LYS A 72 23.38 -3.63 -4.21
N ILE A 73 23.80 -3.70 -5.48
CA ILE A 73 24.58 -2.65 -6.14
C ILE A 73 23.74 -1.37 -6.27
N GLU A 74 22.48 -1.50 -6.70
CA GLU A 74 21.56 -0.35 -6.86
C GLU A 74 21.25 0.35 -5.54
N MET A 75 21.22 -0.40 -4.42
CA MET A 75 21.00 0.17 -3.08
C MET A 75 22.17 1.03 -2.59
N GLU A 76 23.38 0.78 -3.06
CA GLU A 76 24.59 1.54 -2.73
C GLU A 76 24.86 2.66 -3.76
N ASP A 77 24.17 2.67 -4.90
CA ASP A 77 24.32 3.67 -5.95
C ASP A 77 23.73 5.04 -5.53
N GLU A 78 24.59 6.06 -5.52
CA GLU A 78 24.24 7.44 -5.22
C GLU A 78 23.20 8.00 -6.21
N ARG A 79 23.28 7.61 -7.48
CA ARG A 79 22.33 8.07 -8.50
C ARG A 79 20.92 7.56 -8.20
N GLN A 80 20.77 6.29 -7.83
CA GLN A 80 19.48 5.71 -7.47
C GLN A 80 18.92 6.35 -6.20
N THR A 81 19.79 6.70 -5.26
CA THR A 81 19.41 7.43 -4.04
C THR A 81 18.83 8.81 -4.37
N MET A 82 19.47 9.58 -5.24
CA MET A 82 18.95 10.88 -5.71
C MET A 82 17.62 10.74 -6.47
N ILE A 83 17.50 9.73 -7.35
CA ILE A 83 16.24 9.47 -8.09
C ILE A 83 15.12 9.13 -7.12
N ARG A 84 15.37 8.31 -6.10
CA ARG A 84 14.38 7.96 -5.07
C ARG A 84 13.90 9.19 -4.30
N ASP A 85 14.80 10.07 -3.87
CA ASP A 85 14.41 11.30 -3.17
C ASP A 85 13.55 12.21 -4.07
N LYS A 86 13.97 12.39 -5.34
CA LYS A 86 13.21 13.16 -6.31
C LYS A 86 11.84 12.54 -6.61
N SER A 87 11.76 11.21 -6.68
CA SER A 87 10.51 10.48 -6.89
C SER A 87 9.55 10.71 -5.71
N GLY A 88 10.05 10.68 -4.47
CA GLY A 88 9.26 10.96 -3.28
C GLY A 88 8.69 12.38 -3.30
N CYS A 89 9.53 13.37 -3.62
CA CYS A 89 9.09 14.76 -3.78
C CYS A 89 8.05 14.93 -4.90
N THR A 90 8.19 14.20 -5.99
CA THR A 90 7.28 14.27 -7.14
C THR A 90 5.93 13.64 -6.82
N THR A 91 5.93 12.44 -6.25
CA THR A 91 4.72 11.75 -5.80
C THR A 91 3.98 12.56 -4.74
N TYR A 92 4.69 13.21 -3.82
CA TYR A 92 4.07 14.08 -2.82
C TYR A 92 3.25 15.21 -3.47
N LYS A 93 3.80 15.87 -4.51
CA LYS A 93 3.09 16.91 -5.27
C LYS A 93 1.89 16.35 -6.05
N ILE A 94 2.06 15.19 -6.68
CA ILE A 94 0.97 14.51 -7.41
C ILE A 94 -0.17 14.16 -6.45
N MET A 95 0.13 13.61 -5.28
CA MET A 95 -0.87 13.25 -4.27
C MET A 95 -1.62 14.48 -3.73
N LEU A 96 -0.92 15.59 -3.49
CA LEU A 96 -1.57 16.86 -3.13
C LEU A 96 -2.55 17.32 -4.22
N MET A 97 -2.13 17.29 -5.49
CA MET A 97 -3.00 17.68 -6.61
C MET A 97 -4.21 16.74 -6.73
N LEU A 98 -4.01 15.45 -6.53
CA LEU A 98 -5.08 14.44 -6.55
C LEU A 98 -6.09 14.68 -5.43
N TYR A 99 -5.65 14.95 -4.19
CA TYR A 99 -6.57 15.27 -3.11
C TYR A 99 -7.36 16.55 -3.38
N CYS A 100 -6.72 17.61 -3.87
CA CYS A 100 -7.42 18.83 -4.27
C CYS A 100 -8.47 18.54 -5.36
N GLY A 101 -8.13 17.74 -6.37
CA GLY A 101 -9.05 17.34 -7.43
C GLY A 101 -10.26 16.56 -6.90
N LEU A 102 -10.04 15.56 -6.03
CA LEU A 102 -11.11 14.78 -5.41
C LEU A 102 -12.01 15.65 -4.54
N ILE A 103 -11.44 16.55 -3.74
CA ILE A 103 -12.23 17.48 -2.90
C ILE A 103 -13.15 18.33 -3.78
N VAL A 104 -12.66 18.89 -4.89
CA VAL A 104 -13.47 19.69 -5.82
C VAL A 104 -14.59 18.86 -6.44
N VAL A 105 -14.28 17.67 -6.97
CA VAL A 105 -15.26 16.79 -7.61
C VAL A 105 -16.36 16.39 -6.61
N PHE A 106 -16.01 15.94 -5.42
CA PHE A 106 -17.00 15.56 -4.40
C PHE A 106 -17.77 16.75 -3.85
N SER A 107 -17.17 17.95 -3.81
CA SER A 107 -17.89 19.19 -3.43
C SER A 107 -18.94 19.57 -4.47
N ILE A 108 -18.65 19.44 -5.76
CA ILE A 108 -19.61 19.67 -6.85
C ILE A 108 -20.74 18.63 -6.78
N LEU A 109 -20.41 17.35 -6.61
CA LEU A 109 -21.40 16.28 -6.45
C LEU A 109 -22.30 16.51 -5.23
N ASN A 110 -21.75 17.06 -4.15
CA ASN A 110 -22.52 17.45 -2.97
C ASN A 110 -23.47 18.62 -3.29
N ALA A 111 -23.01 19.63 -4.01
CA ALA A 111 -23.81 20.80 -4.38
C ALA A 111 -24.99 20.44 -5.32
N ILE A 112 -24.81 19.45 -6.20
CA ILE A 112 -25.86 18.95 -7.10
C ILE A 112 -26.84 18.00 -6.37
N GLY A 113 -26.50 17.54 -5.17
CA GLY A 113 -27.37 16.70 -4.33
C GLY A 113 -27.42 15.22 -4.74
N TYR A 114 -26.50 14.74 -5.58
CA TYR A 114 -26.56 13.37 -6.13
C TYR A 114 -26.25 12.28 -5.09
N ILE A 115 -25.31 12.52 -4.17
CA ILE A 115 -24.82 11.51 -3.19
C ILE A 115 -24.81 12.04 -1.74
N HIS A 116 -25.82 12.83 -1.38
CA HIS A 116 -25.95 13.33 -0.02
C HIS A 116 -26.40 12.18 0.93
N PRO A 117 -25.78 11.95 2.11
CA PRO A 117 -24.72 12.71 2.79
C PRO A 117 -23.28 12.15 2.63
N ILE A 118 -23.09 11.06 1.87
CA ILE A 118 -21.81 10.35 1.74
C ILE A 118 -20.72 11.27 1.17
N SER A 119 -21.07 12.13 0.21
CA SER A 119 -20.16 13.12 -0.38
C SER A 119 -19.52 14.04 0.66
N GLN A 120 -20.28 14.47 1.67
CA GLN A 120 -19.75 15.34 2.73
C GLN A 120 -18.72 14.62 3.60
N TYR A 121 -19.00 13.37 3.98
CA TYR A 121 -18.05 12.55 4.76
C TYR A 121 -16.76 12.29 3.97
N LEU A 122 -16.84 12.06 2.67
CA LEU A 122 -15.68 11.88 1.81
C LEU A 122 -14.82 13.16 1.71
N VAL A 123 -15.44 14.33 1.57
CA VAL A 123 -14.71 15.60 1.56
C VAL A 123 -13.95 15.81 2.87
N ILE A 124 -14.62 15.60 4.02
CA ILE A 124 -13.98 15.71 5.34
C ILE A 124 -12.82 14.73 5.48
N ALA A 125 -12.99 13.49 5.02
CA ALA A 125 -11.95 12.47 5.05
C ALA A 125 -10.73 12.87 4.20
N PHE A 126 -10.92 13.35 2.96
CA PHE A 126 -9.83 13.78 2.10
C PHE A 126 -9.10 15.01 2.64
N VAL A 127 -9.82 15.98 3.20
CA VAL A 127 -9.20 17.15 3.86
C VAL A 127 -8.35 16.71 5.05
N THR A 128 -8.84 15.77 5.86
CA THR A 128 -8.10 15.24 7.01
C THR A 128 -6.84 14.49 6.56
N LEU A 129 -6.94 13.67 5.51
CA LEU A 129 -5.78 12.99 4.91
C LEU A 129 -4.75 13.96 4.34
N LEU A 130 -5.20 15.06 3.72
CA LEU A 130 -4.32 16.10 3.19
C LEU A 130 -3.54 16.78 4.32
N ILE A 131 -4.23 17.16 5.41
CA ILE A 131 -3.59 17.75 6.60
C ILE A 131 -2.59 16.76 7.21
N PHE A 132 -2.97 15.49 7.35
CA PHE A 132 -2.10 14.44 7.86
C PHE A 132 -0.85 14.27 6.99
N GLN A 133 -1.00 14.18 5.66
CA GLN A 133 0.12 14.09 4.73
C GLN A 133 1.08 15.29 4.88
N TYR A 134 0.54 16.50 5.03
CA TYR A 134 1.33 17.71 5.21
C TYR A 134 2.13 17.69 6.52
N ILE A 135 1.51 17.31 7.63
CA ILE A 135 2.17 17.20 8.93
C ILE A 135 3.27 16.13 8.88
N CYS A 136 2.99 14.95 8.32
CA CYS A 136 3.98 13.90 8.12
C CYS A 136 5.18 14.40 7.29
N GLY A 137 4.93 15.14 6.21
CA GLY A 137 5.97 15.76 5.40
C GLY A 137 6.90 16.67 6.22
N ILE A 138 6.35 17.53 7.07
CA ILE A 138 7.13 18.40 7.96
C ILE A 138 7.93 17.60 8.97
N ILE A 139 7.32 16.61 9.63
CA ILE A 139 7.98 15.78 10.64
C ILE A 139 9.16 15.03 10.03
N VAL A 140 8.93 14.38 8.88
CA VAL A 140 9.97 13.63 8.16
C VAL A 140 11.09 14.57 7.71
N PHE A 141 10.77 15.76 7.18
CA PHE A 141 11.78 16.75 6.80
C PHE A 141 12.63 17.19 7.99
N LYS A 142 12.01 17.52 9.12
CA LYS A 142 12.73 17.91 10.35
C LYS A 142 13.62 16.78 10.88
N TYR A 143 13.12 15.54 10.86
CA TYR A 143 13.89 14.38 11.28
C TYR A 143 15.11 14.14 10.37
N LEU A 144 14.91 14.21 9.05
CA LEU A 144 16.00 14.05 8.07
C LEU A 144 17.03 15.18 8.20
N ASN A 145 16.59 16.44 8.33
CA ASN A 145 17.48 17.60 8.51
C ASN A 145 18.29 17.59 9.81
N LYS A 146 17.88 16.80 10.82
CA LYS A 146 18.65 16.61 12.05
C LYS A 146 19.63 15.44 11.96
N LYS A 147 19.38 14.49 11.07
CA LYS A 147 20.13 13.24 10.93
C LYS A 147 21.21 13.31 9.85
N LEU A 148 20.93 14.03 8.77
CA LEU A 148 21.87 14.40 7.70
C LEU A 148 22.59 15.69 8.09
#